data_AF-A0A8S1JCI2-F1
#
_entry.id   AF-A0A8S1JCI2-F1
#
_cell.length_a   1.000
_cell.length_b   1.000
_cell.length_c   1.000
_cell.angle_alpha   90.00
_cell.angle_beta   90.00
_cell.angle_gamma   90.00
#
_symmetry.space_group_name_H-M   'P 1'
#
loop_
_entity.id
_entity.type
_entity.pdbx_description
1 polymer ?
#
loop_
_entity_poly.entity_id
_entity_poly.type
_entity_poly.pdbx_seq_one_letter_code
_entity_poly.pdbx_strand_id
1 'polypeptide(L)'
;MTRKLLHEGLGCPCAHHGSPGHCPCHPDTTWLKNGECPKCPVYACGECDPLKCDECKRCCDDTVLSDDRKTCSCPSCDITGCLECDATDCSKCLVCQHGFKLGADRKCECATCHVPYCETCEPDNCYKCKTCFPFLTLGNGGKACECPECAVSGCEICNPEKCDECSVCAVGELPDCTSVGAECDIHRCVACEYDGSCRECEYGYELVNYNQECKCKECAVPNCQECDPWDCDTCWVCNPGYTLVPSYIPDAPPTCECSNCTAPHCAVCDESDCGKCKECDVEFKNVDGVCTTEVCKVPGCIKCSPDDPNICVVCADDHNLDYDGQCPCASCGAPNCDSCSPDDCGSCDVCSEGYVLDEYSGDCVCEKCDIPHCTKCNPNNCSVCQSCEEYYGPPGYDQCPVESCQVEHCIECDTTDIYVCTTCEEPHVPSGDGKECVWPPDECTIPHCVTCSDYDKSVCVECEPPLYPDPSQYGKVCECQHCDYIQGCEKCDPEDCSTCLKCKEGLVLSDDKKS
;
A
#
# COMPACT_ATOMS: atom_id res chain seq x y z
N MET A 1 88.77 -38.26 73.51
CA MET A 1 88.45 -38.81 74.84
C MET A 1 87.62 -37.76 75.58
N THR A 2 86.29 -37.85 75.51
CA THR A 2 85.38 -38.40 76.56
C THR A 2 84.90 -37.32 77.57
N ARG A 3 83.60 -36.97 77.47
CA ARG A 3 82.57 -36.61 78.50
C ARG A 3 82.95 -35.69 79.69
N LYS A 4 82.16 -34.69 80.13
CA LYS A 4 80.80 -34.73 80.73
C LYS A 4 80.40 -33.25 81.01
N LEU A 5 79.29 -32.71 80.48
CA LEU A 5 77.98 -32.46 81.14
C LEU A 5 78.00 -31.78 82.52
N LEU A 6 77.43 -30.56 82.59
CA LEU A 6 76.45 -30.17 83.62
C LEU A 6 75.58 -28.98 83.12
N HIS A 7 74.28 -29.17 83.25
CA HIS A 7 73.19 -28.22 83.02
C HIS A 7 73.13 -27.20 84.17
N GLU A 8 72.90 -25.92 83.86
CA GLU A 8 72.08 -25.01 84.67
C GLU A 8 71.22 -24.17 83.73
N GLY A 9 69.90 -24.21 83.92
CA GLY A 9 68.94 -23.43 83.17
C GLY A 9 68.92 -21.98 83.69
N LEU A 10 68.94 -21.03 82.76
CA LEU A 10 68.61 -19.64 83.02
C LEU A 10 67.16 -19.42 82.61
N GLY A 11 66.25 -19.44 83.59
CA GLY A 11 64.93 -18.85 83.44
C GLY A 11 65.07 -17.33 83.33
N CYS A 12 64.35 -16.71 82.38
CA CYS A 12 64.18 -15.27 82.37
C CYS A 12 63.20 -14.85 83.48
N PRO A 13 63.53 -13.84 84.30
CA PRO A 13 62.69 -13.41 85.42
C PRO A 13 61.61 -12.45 84.94
N CYS A 14 60.34 -12.75 85.23
CA CYS A 14 59.28 -11.76 85.27
C CYS A 14 58.81 -11.67 86.72
N ALA A 15 59.48 -10.85 87.52
CA ALA A 15 59.03 -10.48 88.86
C ALA A 15 58.37 -9.09 88.80
N HIS A 16 57.21 -8.98 89.46
CA HIS A 16 56.47 -7.76 89.77
C HIS A 16 57.36 -6.52 89.95
N HIS A 17 57.04 -5.42 89.27
CA HIS A 17 56.99 -4.04 89.78
C HIS A 17 56.62 -3.08 88.64
N GLY A 18 55.66 -2.19 88.88
CA GLY A 18 55.09 -1.30 87.87
C GLY A 18 56.05 -0.23 87.34
N SER A 19 56.23 -0.20 86.02
CA SER A 19 56.48 0.96 85.14
C SER A 19 56.73 0.43 83.71
N PRO A 20 56.12 0.97 82.64
CA PRO A 20 56.18 0.36 81.32
C PRO A 20 57.43 0.81 80.55
N GLY A 21 58.40 -0.08 80.39
CA GLY A 21 59.63 0.12 79.62
C GLY A 21 59.81 -0.99 78.59
N HIS A 22 59.44 -0.68 77.34
CA HIS A 22 59.78 -1.29 76.04
C HIS A 22 60.64 -2.58 76.03
N CYS A 23 60.06 -3.68 75.51
CA CYS A 23 60.80 -4.78 74.88
C CYS A 23 60.56 -4.76 73.36
N PRO A 24 61.58 -4.51 72.51
CA PRO A 24 61.40 -4.59 71.06
C PRO A 24 61.63 -6.03 70.57
N CYS A 25 60.65 -6.61 69.90
CA CYS A 25 60.81 -7.85 69.14
C CYS A 25 60.48 -7.58 67.65
N HIS A 26 61.51 -7.63 66.80
CA HIS A 26 61.40 -7.49 65.35
C HIS A 26 61.44 -8.90 64.69
N PRO A 27 60.63 -9.19 63.66
CA PRO A 27 60.59 -10.52 63.05
C PRO A 27 61.66 -10.63 61.95
N ASP A 28 62.52 -11.63 62.05
CA ASP A 28 63.23 -12.17 60.89
C ASP A 28 63.53 -13.65 61.10
N THR A 29 63.40 -14.40 60.00
CA THR A 29 63.28 -15.87 59.85
C THR A 29 64.05 -16.78 60.84
N THR A 30 63.45 -17.91 61.27
CA THR A 30 63.94 -19.31 61.02
C THR A 30 63.41 -20.40 61.99
N TRP A 31 63.54 -21.64 61.47
CA TRP A 31 63.29 -23.00 61.94
C TRP A 31 63.76 -23.42 63.36
N LEU A 32 63.11 -24.46 63.90
CA LEU A 32 63.34 -25.11 65.22
C LEU A 32 64.77 -25.60 65.46
N LYS A 33 65.32 -25.28 66.64
CA LYS A 33 66.45 -26.02 67.25
C LYS A 33 66.16 -26.27 68.73
N ASN A 34 66.10 -27.54 69.13
CA ASN A 34 65.96 -28.03 70.52
C ASN A 34 64.66 -27.66 71.28
N GLY A 35 63.53 -27.49 70.60
CA GLY A 35 62.21 -27.41 71.27
C GLY A 35 61.91 -26.09 72.02
N GLU A 36 62.72 -25.06 71.81
CA GLU A 36 62.46 -23.69 72.28
C GLU A 36 62.47 -22.74 71.08
N CYS A 37 61.48 -21.85 71.00
CA CYS A 37 61.36 -20.84 69.93
C CYS A 37 62.28 -19.65 70.24
N PRO A 38 63.32 -19.39 69.45
CA PRO A 38 64.31 -18.36 69.80
C PRO A 38 63.77 -16.92 69.71
N LYS A 39 62.73 -16.64 68.92
CA LYS A 39 62.01 -15.36 68.85
C LYS A 39 60.55 -15.55 68.42
N CYS A 40 59.61 -14.85 69.06
CA CYS A 40 58.21 -14.83 68.66
C CYS A 40 58.02 -13.92 67.43
N PRO A 41 57.42 -14.40 66.34
CA PRO A 41 57.01 -13.57 65.22
C PRO A 41 55.66 -12.88 65.45
N VAL A 42 54.87 -13.31 66.46
CA VAL A 42 53.57 -12.71 66.77
C VAL A 42 53.75 -11.40 67.52
N TYR A 43 53.26 -10.30 66.92
CA TYR A 43 53.33 -8.96 67.50
C TYR A 43 52.52 -8.85 68.80
N ALA A 44 53.06 -8.13 69.80
CA ALA A 44 52.49 -8.02 71.16
C ALA A 44 52.27 -9.35 71.89
N CYS A 45 52.98 -10.42 71.51
CA CYS A 45 52.95 -11.70 72.21
C CYS A 45 53.95 -11.73 73.38
N GLY A 46 53.47 -12.04 74.59
CA GLY A 46 54.29 -12.20 75.78
C GLY A 46 54.93 -13.58 75.89
N GLU A 47 54.27 -14.63 75.37
CA GLU A 47 54.75 -16.02 75.38
C GLU A 47 54.23 -16.78 74.15
N CYS A 48 55.11 -17.34 73.31
CA CYS A 48 54.71 -18.17 72.15
C CYS A 48 54.48 -19.63 72.55
N ASP A 49 53.76 -20.37 71.70
CA ASP A 49 53.69 -21.82 71.80
C ASP A 49 55.07 -22.45 71.43
N PRO A 50 55.68 -23.25 72.33
CA PRO A 50 57.01 -23.84 72.10
C PRO A 50 57.03 -24.92 71.01
N LEU A 51 55.88 -25.49 70.63
CA LEU A 51 55.74 -26.48 69.57
C LEU A 51 55.38 -25.83 68.22
N LYS A 52 54.82 -24.62 68.26
CA LYS A 52 54.39 -23.84 67.09
C LYS A 52 54.80 -22.39 67.25
N CYS A 53 56.01 -22.08 66.80
CA CYS A 53 56.60 -20.76 67.01
C CYS A 53 55.84 -19.61 66.32
N ASP A 54 54.85 -19.89 65.47
CA ASP A 54 53.95 -18.91 64.84
C ASP A 54 52.61 -18.71 65.58
N GLU A 55 52.36 -19.43 66.69
CA GLU A 55 51.21 -19.23 67.58
C GLU A 55 51.66 -18.58 68.89
N CYS A 56 50.87 -17.61 69.38
CA CYS A 56 51.00 -16.96 70.67
C CYS A 56 50.16 -17.71 71.71
N LYS A 57 50.76 -18.00 72.86
CA LYS A 57 50.11 -18.66 73.99
C LYS A 57 49.51 -17.64 74.96
N ARG A 58 50.19 -16.51 75.15
CA ARG A 58 49.74 -15.40 75.99
C ARG A 58 50.22 -14.08 75.42
N CYS A 59 49.32 -13.12 75.28
CA CYS A 59 49.65 -11.76 74.87
C CYS A 59 50.25 -10.93 76.02
N CYS A 60 50.93 -9.84 75.67
CA CYS A 60 51.35 -8.82 76.63
C CYS A 60 50.14 -8.24 77.38
N ASP A 61 50.36 -7.76 78.61
CA ASP A 61 49.26 -7.30 79.47
C ASP A 61 48.37 -6.25 78.74
N ASP A 62 47.06 -6.34 78.97
CA ASP A 62 45.97 -5.55 78.36
C ASP A 62 45.59 -5.84 76.91
N THR A 63 46.18 -6.87 76.27
CA THR A 63 45.72 -7.37 74.96
C THR A 63 45.10 -8.76 75.01
N VAL A 64 44.16 -9.01 74.10
CA VAL A 64 43.43 -10.27 73.96
C VAL A 64 44.02 -11.06 72.80
N LEU A 65 44.24 -12.34 73.05
CA LEU A 65 44.70 -13.30 72.06
C LEU A 65 43.55 -13.68 71.12
N SER A 66 43.81 -13.61 69.81
CA SER A 66 42.88 -14.08 68.80
C SER A 66 42.62 -15.59 68.92
N ASP A 67 41.46 -16.05 68.43
CA ASP A 67 41.09 -17.47 68.49
C ASP A 67 42.05 -18.38 67.72
N ASP A 68 42.64 -17.89 66.62
CA ASP A 68 43.66 -18.59 65.84
C ASP A 68 45.05 -18.54 66.48
N ARG A 69 45.16 -17.83 67.61
CA ARG A 69 46.38 -17.60 68.39
C ARG A 69 47.49 -16.89 67.63
N LYS A 70 47.20 -16.26 66.50
CA LYS A 70 48.23 -15.63 65.65
C LYS A 70 48.36 -14.13 65.84
N THR A 71 47.45 -13.49 66.56
CA THR A 71 47.49 -12.05 66.83
C THR A 71 47.07 -11.71 68.25
N CYS A 72 47.62 -10.61 68.76
CA CYS A 72 47.23 -9.99 70.02
C CYS A 72 46.68 -8.60 69.71
N SER A 73 45.48 -8.29 70.17
CA SER A 73 44.81 -7.01 69.88
C SER A 73 44.19 -6.41 71.14
N CYS A 74 44.02 -5.09 71.15
CA CYS A 74 43.37 -4.41 72.26
C CYS A 74 41.89 -4.83 72.36
N PRO A 75 41.36 -5.12 73.56
CA PRO A 75 39.97 -5.54 73.77
C PRO A 75 38.95 -4.51 73.29
N SER A 76 39.25 -3.21 73.45
CA SER A 76 38.53 -2.10 72.85
C SER A 76 39.52 -0.99 72.48
N CYS A 77 39.36 -0.40 71.29
CA CYS A 77 40.13 0.76 70.86
C CYS A 77 39.26 2.01 71.03
N ASP A 78 39.23 2.55 72.25
CA ASP A 78 38.34 3.65 72.64
C ASP A 78 38.94 5.05 72.39
N ILE A 79 39.96 5.15 71.54
CA ILE A 79 40.53 6.44 71.13
C ILE A 79 39.65 7.01 70.02
N THR A 80 39.03 8.17 70.27
CA THR A 80 38.15 8.80 69.29
C THR A 80 38.85 9.03 67.96
N GLY A 81 38.18 8.66 66.87
CA GLY A 81 38.73 8.80 65.52
C GLY A 81 39.91 7.86 65.23
N CYS A 82 40.18 6.86 66.06
CA CYS A 82 41.18 5.82 65.80
C CYS A 82 40.56 4.60 65.11
N LEU A 83 41.24 4.10 64.08
CA LEU A 83 40.89 2.86 63.39
C LEU A 83 41.67 1.66 63.95
N GLU A 84 42.93 1.89 64.34
CA GLU A 84 43.82 0.84 64.83
C GLU A 84 44.65 1.35 66.02
N CYS A 85 44.43 0.76 67.19
CA CYS A 85 45.22 1.05 68.39
C CYS A 85 46.54 0.28 68.41
N ASP A 86 47.55 0.84 69.05
CA ASP A 86 48.84 0.18 69.26
C ASP A 86 48.66 -1.01 70.21
N ALA A 87 48.91 -2.22 69.71
CA ALA A 87 48.75 -3.46 70.49
C ALA A 87 49.78 -3.62 71.63
N THR A 88 50.74 -2.71 71.76
CA THR A 88 51.65 -2.65 72.92
C THR A 88 51.27 -1.57 73.93
N ASP A 89 50.40 -0.63 73.53
CA ASP A 89 49.88 0.44 74.37
C ASP A 89 48.52 0.92 73.83
N CYS A 90 47.43 0.31 74.34
CA CYS A 90 46.07 0.57 73.88
C CYS A 90 45.58 2.01 74.10
N SER A 91 46.38 2.87 74.76
CA SER A 91 46.12 4.31 74.88
C SER A 91 46.64 5.15 73.70
N LYS A 92 47.30 4.51 72.72
CA LYS A 92 47.85 5.13 71.52
C LYS A 92 47.24 4.57 70.25
N CYS A 93 47.12 5.41 69.24
CA CYS A 93 46.62 5.09 67.92
C CYS A 93 47.76 4.96 66.91
N LEU A 94 47.62 4.01 65.98
CA LEU A 94 48.52 3.81 64.84
C LEU A 94 47.92 4.38 63.56
N VAL A 95 46.61 4.19 63.37
CA VAL A 95 45.90 4.62 62.15
C VAL A 95 44.63 5.36 62.54
N CYS A 96 44.50 6.60 62.11
CA CYS A 96 43.30 7.40 62.32
C CYS A 96 42.25 7.14 61.23
N GLN A 97 40.97 7.26 61.60
CA GLN A 97 39.85 7.26 60.69
C GLN A 97 39.93 8.44 59.71
N HIS A 98 39.31 8.30 58.55
CA HIS A 98 39.32 9.32 57.51
C HIS A 98 38.78 10.66 58.04
N GLY A 99 39.54 11.75 57.88
CA GLY A 99 39.24 13.07 58.43
C GLY A 99 40.01 13.43 59.72
N PHE A 100 40.68 12.46 60.34
CA PHE A 100 41.58 12.66 61.49
C PHE A 100 43.05 12.44 61.09
N LYS A 101 43.96 13.15 61.75
CA LYS A 101 45.42 13.01 61.63
C LYS A 101 46.01 12.56 62.95
N LEU A 102 47.12 11.83 62.89
CA LEU A 102 47.82 11.38 64.09
C LEU A 102 48.61 12.56 64.71
N GLY A 103 48.22 12.95 65.92
CA GLY A 103 48.87 13.96 66.74
C GLY A 103 50.22 13.50 67.30
N ALA A 104 50.99 14.45 67.84
CA ALA A 104 52.32 14.19 68.39
C ALA A 104 52.33 13.24 69.61
N ASP A 105 51.19 13.13 70.30
CA ASP A 105 50.97 12.21 71.42
C ASP A 105 50.47 10.81 70.98
N ARG A 106 50.40 10.57 69.66
CA ARG A 106 49.83 9.38 69.04
C ARG A 106 48.33 9.19 69.34
N LYS A 107 47.57 10.28 69.48
CA LYS A 107 46.10 10.27 69.42
C LYS A 107 45.61 10.90 68.12
N CYS A 108 44.37 10.61 67.74
CA CYS A 108 43.78 11.17 66.54
C CYS A 108 43.15 12.53 66.82
N GLU A 109 43.49 13.52 66.00
CA GLU A 109 42.97 14.89 66.05
C GLU A 109 42.34 15.22 64.71
N CYS A 110 41.34 16.10 64.66
CA CYS A 110 40.74 16.52 63.38
C CYS A 110 41.80 17.11 62.44
N ALA A 111 41.90 16.58 61.22
CA ALA A 111 42.85 17.07 60.24
C ALA A 111 42.45 18.49 59.76
N THR A 112 41.14 18.68 59.58
CA THR A 112 40.48 19.96 59.28
C THR A 112 39.11 20.00 59.97
N CYS A 113 38.72 21.16 60.47
CA CYS A 113 37.36 21.38 60.97
C CYS A 113 36.43 21.56 59.77
N HIS A 114 35.37 20.75 59.67
CA HIS A 114 34.44 20.77 58.54
C HIS A 114 33.32 21.80 58.72
N VAL A 115 33.23 22.44 59.90
CA VAL A 115 32.31 23.55 60.13
C VAL A 115 32.94 24.83 59.57
N PRO A 116 32.31 25.48 58.57
CA PRO A 116 32.82 26.73 58.01
C PRO A 116 32.97 27.80 59.09
N TYR A 117 34.02 28.61 58.97
CA TYR A 117 34.34 29.69 59.90
C TYR A 117 34.54 29.27 61.36
N CYS A 118 34.83 27.99 61.58
CA CYS A 118 35.18 27.45 62.88
C CYS A 118 36.69 27.48 63.11
N GLU A 119 37.10 28.13 64.20
CA GLU A 119 38.50 28.21 64.61
C GLU A 119 38.98 26.90 65.23
N THR A 120 38.17 26.30 66.12
CA THR A 120 38.47 24.99 66.71
C THR A 120 37.25 24.09 66.74
N CYS A 121 37.38 22.85 66.25
CA CYS A 121 36.35 21.82 66.33
C CYS A 121 36.33 21.12 67.71
N GLU A 122 35.23 20.43 68.02
CA GLU A 122 35.20 19.49 69.15
C GLU A 122 36.17 18.33 68.88
N PRO A 123 36.95 17.88 69.88
CA PRO A 123 37.97 16.84 69.70
C PRO A 123 37.39 15.53 69.16
N ASP A 124 36.15 15.23 69.53
CA ASP A 124 35.47 13.98 69.20
C ASP A 124 34.54 14.09 67.98
N ASN A 125 34.42 15.27 67.37
CA ASN A 125 33.53 15.51 66.25
C ASN A 125 34.01 16.66 65.36
N CYS A 126 34.64 16.32 64.23
CA CYS A 126 35.14 17.30 63.26
C CYS A 126 34.04 18.06 62.49
N TYR A 127 32.77 17.76 62.75
CA TYR A 127 31.59 18.44 62.19
C TYR A 127 30.86 19.29 63.24
N LYS A 128 31.46 19.48 64.42
CA LYS A 128 30.93 20.34 65.48
C LYS A 128 32.00 21.30 65.94
N CYS A 129 31.69 22.58 65.84
CA CYS A 129 32.53 23.68 66.25
C CYS A 129 32.51 23.87 67.76
N LYS A 130 33.68 24.13 68.33
CA LYS A 130 33.89 24.51 69.73
C LYS A 130 34.09 26.02 69.86
N THR A 131 34.90 26.62 68.99
CA THR A 131 35.08 28.08 68.90
C THR A 131 35.02 28.55 67.47
N CYS A 132 34.17 29.53 67.19
CA CYS A 132 34.10 30.19 65.88
C CYS A 132 35.22 31.24 65.75
N PHE A 133 35.51 31.66 64.51
CA PHE A 133 36.37 32.83 64.29
C PHE A 133 35.82 34.07 65.04
N PRO A 134 36.70 35.05 65.36
CA PRO A 134 36.30 36.26 66.08
C PRO A 134 35.05 36.92 65.48
N PHE A 135 34.19 37.46 66.35
CA PHE A 135 32.92 38.14 66.01
C PHE A 135 31.75 37.24 65.58
N LEU A 136 31.97 35.94 65.39
CA LEU A 136 30.91 34.94 65.19
C LEU A 136 30.54 34.24 66.49
N THR A 137 29.30 33.75 66.55
CA THR A 137 28.76 33.00 67.68
C THR A 137 28.37 31.58 67.28
N LEU A 138 28.37 30.68 68.27
CA LEU A 138 28.06 29.28 68.04
C LEU A 138 26.57 29.11 67.73
N GLY A 139 26.25 28.86 66.46
CA GLY A 139 24.91 28.59 65.97
C GLY A 139 24.59 27.10 65.92
N ASN A 140 23.30 26.78 65.86
CA ASN A 140 22.79 25.43 65.59
C ASN A 140 23.49 24.29 66.39
N GLY A 141 23.67 24.50 67.69
CA GLY A 141 24.29 23.51 68.59
C GLY A 141 25.75 23.16 68.26
N GLY A 142 26.48 24.08 67.62
CA GLY A 142 27.88 23.89 67.19
C GLY A 142 28.02 23.47 65.73
N LYS A 143 26.94 23.32 64.96
CA LYS A 143 27.05 22.94 63.55
C LYS A 143 27.26 24.12 62.59
N ALA A 144 27.17 25.34 63.10
CA ALA A 144 27.38 26.55 62.32
C ALA A 144 28.00 27.65 63.19
N CYS A 145 28.70 28.58 62.55
CA CYS A 145 29.18 29.82 63.13
C CYS A 145 28.40 30.96 62.49
N GLU A 146 27.63 31.69 63.29
CA GLU A 146 26.62 32.65 62.84
C GLU A 146 26.85 34.01 63.50
N CYS A 147 26.44 35.09 62.82
CA CYS A 147 26.54 36.43 63.38
C CYS A 147 25.61 36.60 64.60
N PRO A 148 26.09 37.18 65.71
CA PRO A 148 25.31 37.30 66.95
C PRO A 148 24.02 38.09 66.80
N GLU A 149 24.05 39.18 66.02
CA GLU A 149 22.88 39.98 65.66
C GLU A 149 23.07 40.45 64.21
N CYS A 150 22.21 39.99 63.30
CA CYS A 150 22.18 40.46 61.93
C CYS A 150 21.50 41.84 61.91
N ALA A 151 22.30 42.90 62.04
CA ALA A 151 21.81 44.27 62.21
C ALA A 151 21.29 44.93 60.91
N VAL A 152 21.29 44.19 59.79
CA VAL A 152 20.86 44.69 58.48
C VAL A 152 19.34 44.52 58.35
N SER A 153 18.62 45.64 58.24
CA SER A 153 17.17 45.66 58.12
C SER A 153 16.72 44.93 56.84
N GLY A 154 15.79 43.98 56.97
CA GLY A 154 15.32 43.17 55.84
C GLY A 154 16.25 42.03 55.42
N CYS A 155 17.30 41.73 56.19
CA CYS A 155 18.21 40.64 55.91
C CYS A 155 17.81 39.35 56.63
N GLU A 156 17.74 38.24 55.88
CA GLU A 156 17.49 36.90 56.41
C GLU A 156 18.81 36.22 56.85
N ILE A 157 19.90 36.42 56.10
CA ILE A 157 21.22 35.85 56.40
C ILE A 157 22.30 36.91 56.21
N CYS A 158 23.02 37.26 57.28
CA CYS A 158 24.17 38.17 57.22
C CYS A 158 25.47 37.44 56.81
N ASN A 159 26.38 38.19 56.19
CA ASN A 159 27.68 37.69 55.75
C ASN A 159 28.55 37.29 56.97
N PRO A 160 29.03 36.03 57.05
CA PRO A 160 29.85 35.57 58.17
C PRO A 160 31.26 36.18 58.22
N GLU A 161 31.76 36.78 57.14
CA GLU A 161 33.03 37.53 57.15
C GLU A 161 32.85 38.98 57.63
N LYS A 162 31.64 39.53 57.48
CA LYS A 162 31.25 40.90 57.82
C LYS A 162 29.78 40.95 58.23
N CYS A 163 29.53 40.84 59.53
CA CYS A 163 28.18 40.72 60.09
C CYS A 163 27.26 41.93 59.88
N ASP A 164 27.76 43.01 59.29
CA ASP A 164 27.06 44.22 58.88
C ASP A 164 26.70 44.25 57.38
N GLU A 165 27.03 43.20 56.62
CA GLU A 165 26.61 43.01 55.22
C GLU A 165 25.57 41.88 55.10
N CYS A 166 24.61 42.01 54.17
CA CYS A 166 23.60 40.99 53.95
C CYS A 166 24.01 40.01 52.83
N SER A 167 23.85 38.71 53.06
CA SER A 167 24.04 37.65 52.06
C SER A 167 22.72 37.19 51.44
N VAL A 168 21.61 37.19 52.19
CA VAL A 168 20.27 36.84 51.68
C VAL A 168 19.26 37.81 52.25
N CYS A 169 18.58 38.57 51.39
CA CYS A 169 17.49 39.48 51.80
C CYS A 169 16.18 38.68 51.93
N ALA A 170 15.36 39.02 52.93
CA ALA A 170 14.07 38.40 53.15
C ALA A 170 13.10 38.77 52.02
N VAL A 171 12.39 37.77 51.47
CA VAL A 171 11.42 37.99 50.39
C VAL A 171 10.21 38.76 50.92
N GLY A 172 9.98 39.98 50.42
CA GLY A 172 8.64 40.58 50.48
C GLY A 172 8.54 42.08 50.75
N GLU A 173 9.52 42.76 51.35
CA GLU A 173 9.49 44.24 51.50
C GLU A 173 10.89 44.87 51.43
N LEU A 174 11.03 45.88 50.57
CA LEU A 174 12.19 46.80 50.49
C LEU A 174 11.75 48.18 51.02
N PRO A 175 12.66 49.05 51.56
CA PRO A 175 14.04 49.21 51.08
C PRO A 175 15.12 49.43 52.17
N ASP A 176 16.16 48.59 52.18
CA ASP A 176 17.58 49.03 52.11
C ASP A 176 18.55 47.83 52.11
N CYS A 177 18.45 46.97 51.08
CA CYS A 177 19.59 46.18 50.61
C CYS A 177 20.27 46.99 49.49
N THR A 178 20.89 48.14 49.80
CA THR A 178 21.62 48.92 48.80
C THR A 178 22.89 48.20 48.37
N SER A 179 22.84 47.69 47.14
CA SER A 179 23.93 47.38 46.21
C SER A 179 24.27 45.92 45.89
N VAL A 180 23.32 44.98 45.90
CA VAL A 180 23.27 43.90 44.90
C VAL A 180 21.81 43.53 44.68
N GLY A 181 21.34 43.76 43.46
CA GLY A 181 19.95 43.57 43.08
C GLY A 181 19.71 44.27 41.76
N ALA A 182 20.56 43.98 40.77
CA ALA A 182 20.09 44.15 39.41
C ALA A 182 18.91 43.18 39.28
N GLU A 183 17.72 43.69 39.01
CA GLU A 183 16.72 42.87 38.33
C GLU A 183 17.46 42.15 37.20
N CYS A 184 17.28 40.84 37.09
CA CYS A 184 17.94 40.01 36.11
C CYS A 184 17.33 40.35 34.74
N ASP A 185 17.72 41.50 34.18
CA ASP A 185 17.20 42.09 32.93
C ASP A 185 17.79 41.37 31.70
N ILE A 186 18.50 40.26 31.93
CA ILE A 186 19.00 39.36 30.90
C ILE A 186 17.84 38.52 30.39
N HIS A 187 17.52 38.68 29.11
CA HIS A 187 16.44 37.97 28.44
C HIS A 187 16.53 36.46 28.67
N ARG A 188 15.43 35.85 29.14
CA ARG A 188 15.28 34.40 29.37
C ARG A 188 16.26 33.82 30.41
N CYS A 189 16.77 34.67 31.30
CA CYS A 189 17.55 34.25 32.46
C CYS A 189 16.64 34.01 33.68
N VAL A 190 16.77 32.85 34.33
CA VAL A 190 15.99 32.50 35.54
C VAL A 190 16.76 32.71 36.83
N ALA A 191 18.09 32.84 36.78
CA ALA A 191 18.91 33.19 37.92
C ALA A 191 20.17 33.96 37.51
N CYS A 192 20.47 35.06 38.21
CA CYS A 192 21.69 35.86 38.01
C CYS A 192 22.73 35.63 39.13
N GLU A 193 24.00 35.82 38.81
CA GLU A 193 25.13 35.97 39.75
C GLU A 193 25.13 37.38 40.39
N TYR A 194 25.97 37.56 41.43
CA TYR A 194 26.11 38.83 42.16
C TYR A 194 26.60 40.01 41.29
N ASP A 195 27.25 39.72 40.16
CA ASP A 195 27.71 40.73 39.19
C ASP A 195 26.67 41.08 38.12
N GLY A 196 25.47 40.49 38.19
CA GLY A 196 24.38 40.69 37.23
C GLY A 196 24.43 39.78 35.99
N SER A 197 25.38 38.85 35.92
CA SER A 197 25.53 37.87 34.82
C SER A 197 24.57 36.68 34.99
N CYS A 198 24.10 36.04 33.91
CA CYS A 198 23.14 34.94 34.06
C CYS A 198 23.77 33.60 34.50
N ARG A 199 23.39 33.10 35.66
CA ARG A 199 23.83 31.77 36.12
C ARG A 199 23.04 30.62 35.51
N GLU A 200 21.75 30.83 35.22
CA GLU A 200 20.86 29.76 34.76
C GLU A 200 19.81 30.32 33.80
N CYS A 201 19.68 29.67 32.64
CA CYS A 201 18.72 30.04 31.60
C CYS A 201 17.40 29.28 31.73
N GLU A 202 16.33 29.85 31.17
CA GLU A 202 15.05 29.17 31.00
C GLU A 202 15.21 27.88 30.19
N TYR A 203 14.37 26.87 30.44
CA TYR A 203 14.40 25.60 29.73
C TYR A 203 14.30 25.82 28.20
N GLY A 204 15.25 25.25 27.44
CA GLY A 204 15.39 25.47 26.00
C GLY A 204 16.48 26.47 25.61
N TYR A 205 17.04 27.20 26.58
CA TYR A 205 18.14 28.14 26.39
C TYR A 205 19.43 27.66 27.08
N GLU A 206 20.59 28.03 26.54
CA GLU A 206 21.90 27.76 27.12
C GLU A 206 22.76 29.01 27.23
N LEU A 207 23.73 28.97 28.15
CA LEU A 207 24.65 30.07 28.40
C LEU A 207 25.73 30.15 27.34
N VAL A 208 25.88 31.33 26.75
CA VAL A 208 26.90 31.57 25.71
C VAL A 208 27.71 32.84 26.06
N ASN A 209 29.05 32.73 25.97
CA ASN A 209 30.05 33.81 26.21
C ASN A 209 30.28 34.27 27.66
N TYR A 210 31.28 35.15 27.82
CA TYR A 210 31.75 35.75 29.07
C TYR A 210 30.70 36.61 29.81
N ASN A 211 29.71 37.15 29.10
CA ASN A 211 28.63 37.95 29.70
C ASN A 211 27.45 37.09 30.18
N GLN A 212 27.53 35.76 30.01
CA GLN A 212 26.50 34.82 30.43
C GLN A 212 25.11 35.20 29.86
N GLU A 213 25.00 35.28 28.54
CA GLU A 213 23.73 35.53 27.86
C GLU A 213 23.04 34.20 27.53
N CYS A 214 21.72 34.15 27.67
CA CYS A 214 20.91 32.98 27.34
C CYS A 214 20.53 32.99 25.86
N LYS A 215 21.02 32.01 25.11
CA LYS A 215 20.63 31.82 23.70
C LYS A 215 19.92 30.51 23.50
N CYS A 216 19.13 30.44 22.45
CA CYS A 216 18.41 29.23 22.12
C CYS A 216 19.38 28.05 21.94
N LYS A 217 19.17 26.98 22.71
CA LYS A 217 20.00 25.77 22.68
C LYS A 217 19.65 24.89 21.49
N GLU A 218 18.36 24.68 21.28
CA GLU A 218 17.80 23.87 20.20
C GLU A 218 16.55 24.56 19.68
N CYS A 219 16.41 24.59 18.35
CA CYS A 219 15.24 25.10 17.68
C CYS A 219 13.97 24.36 18.09
N ALA A 220 12.96 25.07 18.60
CA ALA A 220 11.65 24.50 18.85
C ALA A 220 10.80 24.43 17.56
N VAL A 221 11.13 25.24 16.55
CA VAL A 221 10.43 25.29 15.27
C VAL A 221 10.73 24.05 14.42
N PRO A 222 9.71 23.25 14.03
CA PRO A 222 9.91 22.11 13.14
C PRO A 222 10.55 22.52 11.82
N ASN A 223 11.46 21.68 11.32
CA ASN A 223 12.16 21.87 10.05
C ASN A 223 12.98 23.18 9.96
N CYS A 224 13.30 23.79 11.10
CA CYS A 224 14.18 24.94 11.19
C CYS A 224 15.65 24.49 11.34
N GLN A 225 16.51 25.03 10.48
CA GLN A 225 17.96 24.83 10.54
C GLN A 225 18.60 25.81 11.52
N GLU A 226 18.18 27.08 11.49
CA GLU A 226 18.69 28.14 12.36
C GLU A 226 17.54 29.02 12.87
N CYS A 227 17.40 29.07 14.20
CA CYS A 227 16.42 29.91 14.89
C CYS A 227 16.99 31.28 15.24
N ASP A 228 16.09 32.20 15.57
CA ASP A 228 16.47 33.44 16.23
C ASP A 228 17.24 33.09 17.53
N PRO A 229 18.46 33.59 17.72
CA PRO A 229 19.25 33.29 18.92
C PRO A 229 18.58 33.67 20.24
N TRP A 230 17.59 34.55 20.21
CA TRP A 230 16.90 35.08 21.38
C TRP A 230 15.47 34.56 21.52
N ASP A 231 14.93 33.93 20.48
CA ASP A 231 13.59 33.37 20.44
C ASP A 231 13.58 31.99 19.76
N CYS A 232 13.49 30.93 20.59
CA CYS A 232 13.46 29.55 20.11
C CYS A 232 12.25 29.21 19.25
N ASP A 233 11.21 30.04 19.27
CA ASP A 233 9.97 29.85 18.51
C ASP A 233 10.00 30.55 17.15
N THR A 234 11.06 31.29 16.84
CA THR A 234 11.21 32.01 15.56
C THR A 234 12.32 31.38 14.70
N CYS A 235 11.98 31.01 13.46
CA CYS A 235 12.97 30.47 12.51
C CYS A 235 13.54 31.56 11.58
N TRP A 236 14.85 31.52 11.32
CA TRP A 236 15.52 32.38 10.33
C TRP A 236 15.92 31.62 9.07
N VAL A 237 16.37 30.37 9.21
CA VAL A 237 16.80 29.52 8.09
C VAL A 237 16.12 28.16 8.23
N CYS A 238 15.36 27.77 7.22
CA CYS A 238 14.74 26.45 7.16
C CYS A 238 15.73 25.39 6.66
N ASN A 239 15.49 24.13 7.01
CA ASN A 239 16.23 23.00 6.46
C ASN A 239 16.12 22.97 4.92
N PRO A 240 17.12 22.43 4.19
CA PRO A 240 17.05 22.28 2.74
C PRO A 240 15.76 21.57 2.31
N GLY A 241 14.99 22.19 1.40
CA GLY A 241 13.68 21.69 0.94
C GLY A 241 12.47 22.40 1.56
N TYR A 242 12.68 23.23 2.58
CA TYR A 242 11.67 24.05 3.24
C TYR A 242 11.94 25.54 3.01
N THR A 243 10.88 26.34 2.97
CA THR A 243 10.91 27.80 2.81
C THR A 243 10.18 28.47 3.96
N LEU A 244 10.69 29.64 4.35
CA LEU A 244 10.09 30.44 5.41
C LEU A 244 8.77 31.05 4.91
N VAL A 245 7.67 30.73 5.58
CA VAL A 245 6.33 31.26 5.26
C VAL A 245 5.89 32.20 6.39
N PRO A 246 5.56 33.47 6.06
CA PRO A 246 5.01 34.40 7.04
C PRO A 246 3.64 33.94 7.54
N SER A 247 3.40 34.01 8.85
CA SER A 247 2.08 33.73 9.40
C SER A 247 1.06 34.81 9.01
N TYR A 248 -0.16 34.40 8.67
CA TYR A 248 -1.29 35.31 8.42
C TYR A 248 -1.94 35.81 9.72
N ILE A 249 -1.54 35.26 10.87
CA ILE A 249 -2.02 35.66 12.18
C ILE A 249 -1.09 36.80 12.68
N PRO A 250 -1.65 37.95 13.09
CA PRO A 250 -0.86 39.00 13.73
C PRO A 250 -0.10 38.44 14.94
N ASP A 251 1.20 38.73 15.03
CA ASP A 251 2.12 38.34 16.11
C ASP A 251 2.49 36.84 16.20
N ALA A 252 2.16 36.02 15.19
CA ALA A 252 2.65 34.63 15.13
C ALA A 252 4.00 34.54 14.37
N PRO A 253 4.96 33.75 14.88
CA PRO A 253 6.27 33.60 14.25
C PRO A 253 6.16 32.86 12.90
N PRO A 254 7.10 33.10 11.97
CA PRO A 254 7.13 32.43 10.68
C PRO A 254 7.47 30.94 10.83
N THR A 255 6.82 30.11 9.99
CA THR A 255 7.01 28.66 9.98
C THR A 255 7.77 28.21 8.73
N CYS A 256 8.39 27.04 8.79
CA CYS A 256 9.05 26.41 7.65
C CYS A 256 8.08 25.44 6.98
N GLU A 257 7.63 25.76 5.76
CA GLU A 257 6.76 24.89 4.96
C GLU A 257 7.51 24.34 3.74
N CYS A 258 7.09 23.19 3.22
CA CYS A 258 7.72 22.59 2.03
C CYS A 258 7.68 23.57 0.85
N SER A 259 8.85 23.86 0.27
CA SER A 259 8.97 24.83 -0.83
C SER A 259 8.37 24.32 -2.13
N ASN A 260 8.47 23.01 -2.34
CA ASN A 260 7.85 22.21 -3.39
C ASN A 260 7.93 20.75 -2.94
N CYS A 261 6.91 19.94 -3.23
CA CYS A 261 6.99 18.51 -2.96
C CYS A 261 8.10 17.88 -3.81
N THR A 262 9.04 17.20 -3.16
CA THR A 262 10.07 16.41 -3.88
C THR A 262 9.51 15.04 -4.29
N ALA A 263 8.41 14.60 -3.67
CA ALA A 263 7.63 13.46 -4.11
C ALA A 263 7.01 13.73 -5.50
N PRO A 264 7.28 12.90 -6.53
CA PRO A 264 6.67 13.06 -7.84
C PRO A 264 5.16 12.83 -7.77
N HIS A 265 4.40 13.58 -8.57
CA HIS A 265 2.93 13.51 -8.65
C HIS A 265 2.21 13.84 -7.34
N CYS A 266 2.80 14.73 -6.55
CA CYS A 266 2.29 15.14 -5.26
C CYS A 266 1.69 16.54 -5.32
N ALA A 267 0.39 16.65 -5.03
CA ALA A 267 -0.34 17.91 -4.97
C ALA A 267 -0.12 18.63 -3.63
N VAL A 268 -0.06 17.87 -2.52
CA VAL A 268 0.18 18.38 -1.17
C VAL A 268 1.17 17.45 -0.47
N CYS A 269 2.32 17.96 -0.03
CA CYS A 269 3.35 17.17 0.64
C CYS A 269 3.01 16.95 2.12
N ASP A 270 3.65 15.95 2.73
CA ASP A 270 3.60 15.79 4.19
C ASP A 270 4.41 16.91 4.87
N GLU A 271 3.83 17.53 5.89
CA GLU A 271 4.43 18.65 6.64
C GLU A 271 5.65 18.22 7.47
N SER A 272 5.76 16.93 7.77
CA SER A 272 6.83 16.33 8.57
C SER A 272 7.98 15.79 7.71
N ASP A 273 7.70 15.50 6.43
CA ASP A 273 8.66 14.94 5.47
C ASP A 273 8.29 15.35 4.03
N CYS A 274 8.93 16.38 3.49
CA CYS A 274 8.67 16.83 2.11
C CYS A 274 8.96 15.77 1.02
N GLY A 275 9.67 14.67 1.36
CA GLY A 275 9.87 13.52 0.48
C GLY A 275 8.67 12.60 0.40
N LYS A 276 7.67 12.80 1.26
CA LYS A 276 6.39 12.10 1.26
C LYS A 276 5.26 13.00 0.83
N CYS A 277 4.24 12.38 0.26
CA CYS A 277 3.03 13.04 -0.14
C CYS A 277 1.91 12.83 0.88
N LYS A 278 1.06 13.84 1.04
CA LYS A 278 -0.19 13.80 1.81
C LYS A 278 -1.37 13.65 0.85
N GLU A 279 -1.42 14.46 -0.21
CA GLU A 279 -2.41 14.35 -1.29
C GLU A 279 -1.73 14.30 -2.65
N CYS A 280 -2.06 13.30 -3.45
CA CYS A 280 -1.49 13.13 -4.78
C CYS A 280 -2.23 13.96 -5.84
N ASP A 281 -1.56 14.21 -6.96
CA ASP A 281 -2.19 14.75 -8.16
C ASP A 281 -3.35 13.85 -8.61
N VAL A 282 -4.28 14.43 -9.38
CA VAL A 282 -5.42 13.71 -9.96
C VAL A 282 -4.89 12.48 -10.72
N GLU A 283 -5.53 11.31 -10.52
CA GLU A 283 -5.16 9.98 -11.05
C GLU A 283 -4.10 9.17 -10.27
N PHE A 284 -3.51 9.74 -9.22
CA PHE A 284 -2.52 9.06 -8.38
C PHE A 284 -3.10 8.74 -7.00
N LYS A 285 -2.71 7.60 -6.42
CA LYS A 285 -3.06 7.24 -5.04
C LYS A 285 -1.83 7.30 -4.15
N ASN A 286 -2.04 7.78 -2.93
CA ASN A 286 -1.02 7.81 -1.89
C ASN A 286 -0.86 6.42 -1.29
N VAL A 287 0.30 5.80 -1.48
CA VAL A 287 0.69 4.55 -0.85
C VAL A 287 1.95 4.81 -0.03
N ASP A 288 1.80 4.86 1.30
CA ASP A 288 2.88 5.12 2.27
C ASP A 288 3.72 6.38 1.98
N GLY A 289 3.05 7.46 1.57
CA GLY A 289 3.69 8.74 1.24
C GLY A 289 4.27 8.79 -0.17
N VAL A 290 4.08 7.77 -1.01
CA VAL A 290 4.47 7.79 -2.43
C VAL A 290 3.22 7.79 -3.30
N CYS A 291 3.14 8.75 -4.22
CA CYS A 291 2.06 8.81 -5.20
C CYS A 291 2.34 7.85 -6.35
N THR A 292 1.58 6.76 -6.40
CA THR A 292 1.71 5.74 -7.45
C THR A 292 0.47 5.73 -8.33
N THR A 293 0.69 5.49 -9.62
CA THR A 293 -0.33 4.92 -10.47
C THR A 293 -0.33 3.42 -10.20
N GLU A 294 -1.19 2.93 -9.29
CA GLU A 294 -1.61 1.53 -9.44
C GLU A 294 -2.50 1.51 -10.69
N VAL A 295 -1.84 1.46 -11.86
CA VAL A 295 -2.49 1.13 -13.12
C VAL A 295 -3.13 -0.23 -12.89
N CYS A 296 -4.44 -0.29 -13.11
CA CYS A 296 -5.23 -1.50 -12.97
C CYS A 296 -4.52 -2.66 -13.68
N LYS A 297 -4.18 -3.72 -12.95
CA LYS A 297 -3.37 -4.84 -13.48
C LYS A 297 -4.20 -5.80 -14.32
N VAL A 298 -5.53 -5.63 -14.31
CA VAL A 298 -6.49 -6.41 -15.10
C VAL A 298 -6.52 -5.86 -16.54
N PRO A 299 -6.04 -6.61 -17.54
CA PRO A 299 -6.17 -6.22 -18.94
C PRO A 299 -7.63 -6.02 -19.33
N GLY A 300 -7.95 -5.01 -20.14
CA GLY A 300 -9.33 -4.72 -20.55
C GLY A 300 -10.20 -4.06 -19.46
N CYS A 301 -9.62 -3.66 -18.32
CA CYS A 301 -10.35 -2.99 -17.25
C CYS A 301 -10.17 -1.46 -17.27
N ILE A 302 -11.29 -0.72 -17.21
CA ILE A 302 -11.30 0.75 -17.08
C ILE A 302 -11.09 1.17 -15.62
N LYS A 303 -11.64 0.42 -14.66
CA LYS A 303 -11.59 0.77 -13.24
C LYS A 303 -11.42 -0.44 -12.34
N CYS A 304 -10.33 -0.47 -11.58
CA CYS A 304 -10.09 -1.47 -10.54
C CYS A 304 -10.78 -1.14 -9.21
N SER A 305 -10.97 -2.16 -8.38
CA SER A 305 -11.39 -2.07 -6.98
C SER A 305 -10.45 -1.14 -6.21
N PRO A 306 -10.97 -0.30 -5.30
CA PRO A 306 -10.14 0.57 -4.49
C PRO A 306 -9.19 -0.19 -3.55
N ASP A 307 -9.52 -1.44 -3.22
CA ASP A 307 -8.81 -2.27 -2.22
C ASP A 307 -7.86 -3.31 -2.84
N ASP A 308 -8.03 -3.67 -4.11
CA ASP A 308 -7.17 -4.64 -4.81
C ASP A 308 -6.99 -4.28 -6.30
N PRO A 309 -5.76 -3.96 -6.76
CA PRO A 309 -5.48 -3.61 -8.16
C PRO A 309 -5.55 -4.81 -9.14
N ASN A 310 -5.82 -6.03 -8.65
CA ASN A 310 -6.08 -7.22 -9.47
C ASN A 310 -7.58 -7.52 -9.66
N ILE A 311 -8.46 -6.71 -9.07
CA ILE A 311 -9.92 -6.86 -9.18
C ILE A 311 -10.46 -5.67 -9.97
N CYS A 312 -11.13 -5.93 -11.09
CA CYS A 312 -11.85 -4.96 -11.88
C CYS A 312 -13.26 -4.73 -11.32
N VAL A 313 -13.76 -3.50 -11.41
CA VAL A 313 -15.16 -3.15 -11.12
C VAL A 313 -15.88 -2.56 -12.34
N VAL A 314 -15.14 -2.14 -13.37
CA VAL A 314 -15.68 -1.68 -14.66
C VAL A 314 -14.74 -2.10 -15.79
N CYS A 315 -15.20 -3.00 -16.65
CA CYS A 315 -14.50 -3.42 -17.85
C CYS A 315 -14.65 -2.39 -19.00
N ALA A 316 -13.80 -2.49 -20.03
CA ALA A 316 -13.94 -1.72 -21.27
C ALA A 316 -15.21 -2.12 -22.04
N ASP A 317 -15.68 -1.28 -22.96
CA ASP A 317 -16.97 -1.45 -23.67
C ASP A 317 -17.11 -2.79 -24.42
N ASP A 318 -16.00 -3.48 -24.69
CA ASP A 318 -15.91 -4.77 -25.36
C ASP A 318 -15.59 -5.94 -24.41
N HIS A 319 -15.55 -5.68 -23.09
CA HIS A 319 -15.23 -6.67 -22.08
C HIS A 319 -16.31 -6.85 -20.99
N ASN A 320 -16.54 -8.11 -20.60
CA ASN A 320 -17.48 -8.48 -19.54
C ASN A 320 -16.75 -8.79 -18.24
N LEU A 321 -17.33 -8.36 -17.12
CA LEU A 321 -16.81 -8.59 -15.78
C LEU A 321 -17.21 -9.98 -15.27
N ASP A 322 -16.24 -10.83 -14.95
CA ASP A 322 -16.48 -12.14 -14.35
C ASP A 322 -16.64 -12.10 -12.82
N TYR A 323 -16.93 -13.25 -12.23
CA TYR A 323 -17.13 -13.37 -10.78
C TYR A 323 -15.85 -13.20 -9.95
N ASP A 324 -14.67 -13.41 -10.56
CA ASP A 324 -13.37 -13.20 -9.93
C ASP A 324 -12.85 -11.75 -10.15
N GLY A 325 -13.65 -10.90 -10.78
CA GLY A 325 -13.33 -9.50 -11.06
C GLY A 325 -12.32 -9.34 -12.19
N GLN A 326 -12.24 -10.25 -13.15
CA GLN A 326 -11.44 -10.06 -14.36
C GLN A 326 -12.31 -9.66 -15.56
N CYS A 327 -11.64 -9.17 -16.61
CA CYS A 327 -12.26 -8.81 -17.89
C CYS A 327 -11.71 -9.74 -18.98
N PRO A 328 -12.10 -11.02 -19.04
CA PRO A 328 -11.47 -12.00 -19.91
C PRO A 328 -11.86 -11.88 -21.39
N CYS A 329 -13.11 -11.50 -21.69
CA CYS A 329 -13.63 -11.48 -23.05
C CYS A 329 -13.41 -10.11 -23.67
N ALA A 330 -12.71 -9.97 -24.80
CA ALA A 330 -12.63 -8.72 -25.57
C ALA A 330 -13.67 -8.63 -26.69
N SER A 331 -14.36 -9.73 -26.95
CA SER A 331 -15.41 -9.87 -27.95
C SER A 331 -16.09 -11.21 -27.74
N CYS A 332 -17.41 -11.26 -27.84
CA CYS A 332 -18.14 -12.52 -27.77
C CYS A 332 -17.83 -13.39 -28.99
N GLY A 333 -17.45 -14.65 -28.76
CA GLY A 333 -17.16 -15.64 -29.80
C GLY A 333 -18.42 -16.24 -30.42
N ALA A 334 -19.56 -16.16 -29.73
CA ALA A 334 -20.86 -16.57 -30.25
C ALA A 334 -21.33 -15.60 -31.36
N PRO A 335 -21.74 -16.11 -32.54
CA PRO A 335 -22.29 -15.27 -33.60
C PRO A 335 -23.64 -14.65 -33.20
N ASN A 336 -23.88 -13.40 -33.63
CA ASN A 336 -25.11 -12.63 -33.36
C ASN A 336 -25.41 -12.45 -31.85
N CYS A 337 -24.35 -12.32 -31.05
CA CYS A 337 -24.40 -12.13 -29.62
C CYS A 337 -24.03 -10.69 -29.24
N ASP A 338 -24.93 -9.98 -28.56
CA ASP A 338 -24.71 -8.62 -28.04
C ASP A 338 -23.96 -8.65 -26.69
N SER A 339 -24.23 -9.65 -25.86
CA SER A 339 -23.45 -9.89 -24.63
C SER A 339 -23.33 -11.37 -24.31
N CYS A 340 -22.12 -11.82 -23.99
CA CYS A 340 -21.79 -13.21 -23.69
C CYS A 340 -21.62 -13.47 -22.19
N SER A 341 -21.67 -14.75 -21.83
CA SER A 341 -21.43 -15.23 -20.49
C SER A 341 -20.08 -14.73 -19.96
N PRO A 342 -20.01 -14.26 -18.70
CA PRO A 342 -18.75 -13.82 -18.09
C PRO A 342 -17.73 -14.95 -17.94
N ASP A 343 -18.20 -16.20 -17.80
CA ASP A 343 -17.35 -17.37 -17.54
C ASP A 343 -16.96 -18.13 -18.82
N ASP A 344 -17.65 -17.87 -19.92
CA ASP A 344 -17.42 -18.50 -21.22
C ASP A 344 -17.74 -17.54 -22.36
N CYS A 345 -16.69 -16.92 -22.91
CA CYS A 345 -16.82 -15.99 -24.04
C CYS A 345 -17.41 -16.65 -25.31
N GLY A 346 -17.54 -17.98 -25.35
CA GLY A 346 -18.19 -18.72 -26.43
C GLY A 346 -19.70 -18.86 -26.30
N SER A 347 -20.29 -18.55 -25.13
CA SER A 347 -21.72 -18.69 -24.85
C SER A 347 -22.40 -17.33 -24.80
N CYS A 348 -23.60 -17.19 -25.37
CA CYS A 348 -24.33 -15.92 -25.39
C CYS A 348 -25.35 -15.78 -24.25
N ASP A 349 -25.44 -14.58 -23.65
CA ASP A 349 -26.48 -14.23 -22.67
C ASP A 349 -27.59 -13.37 -23.28
N VAL A 350 -27.25 -12.46 -24.20
CA VAL A 350 -28.19 -11.58 -24.89
C VAL A 350 -27.89 -11.58 -26.39
N CYS A 351 -28.87 -12.01 -27.17
CA CYS A 351 -28.78 -12.04 -28.62
C CYS A 351 -29.07 -10.68 -29.25
N SER A 352 -28.44 -10.42 -30.39
CA SER A 352 -28.73 -9.26 -31.22
C SER A 352 -30.19 -9.27 -31.71
N GLU A 353 -30.73 -8.08 -31.99
CA GLU A 353 -32.11 -7.91 -32.47
C GLU A 353 -32.45 -8.84 -33.65
N GLY A 354 -33.52 -9.63 -33.52
CA GLY A 354 -33.95 -10.64 -34.51
C GLY A 354 -33.49 -12.08 -34.25
N TYR A 355 -32.66 -12.29 -33.22
CA TYR A 355 -32.19 -13.60 -32.77
C TYR A 355 -32.67 -13.90 -31.34
N VAL A 356 -32.88 -15.17 -31.04
CA VAL A 356 -33.24 -15.70 -29.71
C VAL A 356 -32.22 -16.72 -29.24
N LEU A 357 -32.02 -16.77 -27.93
CA LEU A 357 -31.08 -17.69 -27.32
C LEU A 357 -31.63 -19.13 -27.35
N ASP A 358 -30.87 -20.06 -27.92
CA ASP A 358 -31.15 -21.49 -27.77
C ASP A 358 -30.54 -22.00 -26.45
N GLU A 359 -31.38 -22.25 -25.46
CA GLU A 359 -30.96 -22.69 -24.12
C GLU A 359 -30.13 -23.98 -24.11
N TYR A 360 -30.19 -24.79 -25.18
CA TYR A 360 -29.42 -26.04 -25.27
C TYR A 360 -27.99 -25.85 -25.82
N SER A 361 -27.82 -25.00 -26.83
CA SER A 361 -26.51 -24.76 -27.45
C SER A 361 -25.78 -23.55 -26.88
N GLY A 362 -26.50 -22.59 -26.27
CA GLY A 362 -25.94 -21.29 -25.86
C GLY A 362 -25.74 -20.32 -27.03
N ASP A 363 -26.21 -20.68 -28.22
CA ASP A 363 -26.08 -19.88 -29.45
C ASP A 363 -27.34 -19.02 -29.70
N CYS A 364 -27.14 -17.91 -30.40
CA CYS A 364 -28.23 -17.05 -30.87
C CYS A 364 -28.74 -17.54 -32.23
N VAL A 365 -29.96 -18.04 -32.25
CA VAL A 365 -30.63 -18.59 -33.43
C VAL A 365 -31.76 -17.67 -33.89
N CYS A 366 -32.15 -17.75 -35.17
CA CYS A 366 -33.21 -16.91 -35.71
C CYS A 366 -34.56 -17.16 -35.01
N GLU A 367 -35.22 -16.09 -34.54
CA GLU A 367 -36.53 -16.20 -33.86
C GLU A 367 -37.62 -16.77 -34.77
N LYS A 368 -37.64 -16.34 -36.03
CA LYS A 368 -38.59 -16.78 -37.05
C LYS A 368 -37.91 -16.88 -38.40
N CYS A 369 -37.90 -18.08 -38.96
CA CYS A 369 -37.56 -18.29 -40.36
C CYS A 369 -38.82 -18.09 -41.20
N ASP A 370 -39.11 -16.83 -41.55
CA ASP A 370 -40.36 -16.45 -42.25
C ASP A 370 -40.22 -16.48 -43.79
N ILE A 371 -39.23 -17.23 -44.30
CA ILE A 371 -38.97 -17.38 -45.74
C ILE A 371 -39.87 -18.49 -46.29
N PRO A 372 -40.74 -18.21 -47.29
CA PRO A 372 -41.62 -19.22 -47.87
C PRO A 372 -40.84 -20.45 -48.39
N HIS A 373 -41.35 -21.64 -48.09
CA HIS A 373 -40.76 -22.93 -48.47
C HIS A 373 -39.33 -23.16 -47.98
N CYS A 374 -38.89 -22.42 -46.95
CA CYS A 374 -37.62 -22.61 -46.30
C CYS A 374 -37.72 -23.52 -45.07
N THR A 375 -36.94 -24.61 -45.06
CA THR A 375 -36.89 -25.55 -43.93
C THR A 375 -35.86 -25.16 -42.87
N LYS A 376 -34.80 -24.43 -43.26
CA LYS A 376 -33.80 -23.87 -42.34
C LYS A 376 -33.28 -22.55 -42.87
N CYS A 377 -33.32 -21.51 -42.04
CA CYS A 377 -32.68 -20.22 -42.34
C CYS A 377 -31.18 -20.26 -42.05
N ASN A 378 -30.44 -19.37 -42.70
CA ASN A 378 -29.02 -19.20 -42.49
C ASN A 378 -28.76 -18.66 -41.07
N PRO A 379 -27.93 -19.33 -40.25
CA PRO A 379 -27.66 -18.91 -38.89
C PRO A 379 -26.97 -17.53 -38.79
N ASN A 380 -26.33 -17.05 -39.86
CA ASN A 380 -25.69 -15.73 -39.91
C ASN A 380 -26.57 -14.65 -40.56
N ASN A 381 -27.72 -15.01 -41.14
CA ASN A 381 -28.63 -14.06 -41.76
C ASN A 381 -30.03 -14.68 -41.87
N CYS A 382 -30.92 -14.33 -40.95
CA CYS A 382 -32.28 -14.88 -40.89
C CYS A 382 -33.15 -14.58 -42.12
N SER A 383 -32.73 -13.66 -43.00
CA SER A 383 -33.39 -13.34 -44.26
C SER A 383 -32.92 -14.19 -45.44
N VAL A 384 -32.01 -15.15 -45.21
CA VAL A 384 -31.51 -16.05 -46.25
C VAL A 384 -31.86 -17.48 -45.89
N CYS A 385 -32.44 -18.22 -46.83
CA CYS A 385 -32.71 -19.63 -46.64
C CYS A 385 -31.42 -20.45 -46.80
N GLN A 386 -31.17 -21.43 -45.93
CA GLN A 386 -30.07 -22.39 -46.01
C GLN A 386 -30.52 -23.72 -46.64
N SER A 387 -31.77 -24.12 -46.46
CA SER A 387 -32.33 -25.31 -47.13
C SER A 387 -33.81 -25.14 -47.43
N CYS A 388 -34.20 -25.45 -48.66
CA CYS A 388 -35.57 -25.36 -49.15
C CYS A 388 -36.32 -26.70 -49.00
N GLU A 389 -37.65 -26.66 -49.09
CA GLU A 389 -38.51 -27.85 -49.22
C GLU A 389 -38.22 -28.59 -50.54
N GLU A 390 -38.62 -29.86 -50.63
CA GLU A 390 -38.50 -30.67 -51.86
C GLU A 390 -39.22 -29.95 -53.02
N TYR A 391 -38.65 -29.99 -54.24
CA TYR A 391 -39.13 -29.32 -55.48
C TYR A 391 -38.83 -27.81 -55.62
N TYR A 392 -38.20 -27.20 -54.62
CA TYR A 392 -37.66 -25.85 -54.70
C TYR A 392 -36.12 -25.88 -54.78
N GLY A 393 -35.56 -25.00 -55.62
CA GLY A 393 -34.16 -24.94 -56.02
C GLY A 393 -33.19 -24.43 -54.96
N PRO A 394 -31.90 -24.31 -55.32
CA PRO A 394 -30.83 -24.11 -54.35
C PRO A 394 -30.94 -22.75 -53.64
N PRO A 395 -30.63 -22.70 -52.33
CA PRO A 395 -30.72 -21.50 -51.51
C PRO A 395 -29.82 -20.37 -52.05
N GLY A 396 -30.32 -19.13 -52.06
CA GLY A 396 -29.46 -17.98 -52.40
C GLY A 396 -30.05 -16.58 -52.33
N TYR A 397 -31.37 -16.40 -52.43
CA TYR A 397 -31.97 -15.07 -52.62
C TYR A 397 -33.37 -15.05 -52.01
N ASP A 398 -33.50 -14.65 -50.73
CA ASP A 398 -34.75 -14.23 -50.05
C ASP A 398 -36.02 -15.12 -50.17
N GLN A 399 -35.94 -16.23 -50.91
CA GLN A 399 -36.99 -17.09 -51.45
C GLN A 399 -36.35 -18.40 -51.94
N CYS A 400 -37.12 -19.47 -51.93
CA CYS A 400 -36.75 -20.76 -52.53
C CYS A 400 -37.40 -20.84 -53.92
N PRO A 401 -36.66 -20.69 -55.04
CA PRO A 401 -37.24 -20.65 -56.38
C PRO A 401 -37.77 -22.03 -56.79
N VAL A 402 -38.79 -22.11 -57.63
CA VAL A 402 -39.33 -23.41 -58.09
C VAL A 402 -38.32 -24.07 -59.06
N GLU A 403 -37.95 -25.34 -58.80
CA GLU A 403 -36.97 -26.06 -59.63
C GLU A 403 -37.62 -26.88 -60.76
N SER A 404 -38.87 -27.29 -60.57
CA SER A 404 -39.65 -28.02 -61.59
C SER A 404 -41.15 -27.85 -61.37
N CYS A 405 -41.88 -27.57 -62.45
CA CYS A 405 -43.35 -27.45 -62.44
C CYS A 405 -44.02 -28.82 -62.47
N GLN A 406 -45.16 -28.98 -61.79
CA GLN A 406 -45.92 -30.24 -61.78
C GLN A 406 -46.99 -30.33 -62.87
N VAL A 407 -47.14 -29.28 -63.69
CA VAL A 407 -48.07 -29.26 -64.84
C VAL A 407 -47.36 -29.78 -66.09
N GLU A 408 -47.97 -30.75 -66.78
CA GLU A 408 -47.43 -31.33 -68.02
C GLU A 408 -47.37 -30.26 -69.14
N HIS A 409 -46.30 -30.26 -69.94
CA HIS A 409 -46.00 -29.22 -70.95
C HIS A 409 -45.84 -27.80 -70.40
N CYS A 410 -45.58 -27.64 -69.10
CA CYS A 410 -45.31 -26.34 -68.47
C CYS A 410 -43.82 -26.02 -68.40
N ILE A 411 -43.43 -24.84 -68.90
CA ILE A 411 -42.06 -24.32 -68.84
C ILE A 411 -41.87 -23.47 -67.58
N GLU A 412 -42.86 -22.64 -67.23
CA GLU A 412 -42.81 -21.77 -66.05
C GLU A 412 -44.13 -21.85 -65.29
N CYS A 413 -44.04 -22.01 -63.97
CA CYS A 413 -45.16 -22.08 -63.05
C CYS A 413 -45.12 -20.92 -62.05
N ASP A 414 -46.25 -20.68 -61.41
CA ASP A 414 -46.40 -19.67 -60.38
C ASP A 414 -45.40 -19.90 -59.24
N THR A 415 -44.80 -18.81 -58.76
CA THR A 415 -43.74 -18.86 -57.74
C THR A 415 -44.25 -19.25 -56.35
N THR A 416 -45.57 -19.26 -56.16
CA THR A 416 -46.25 -19.65 -54.91
C THR A 416 -47.03 -20.96 -55.01
N ASP A 417 -47.35 -21.43 -56.22
CA ASP A 417 -48.05 -22.70 -56.45
C ASP A 417 -47.52 -23.43 -57.70
N ILE A 418 -46.71 -24.48 -57.47
CA ILE A 418 -46.09 -25.30 -58.53
C ILE A 418 -47.09 -26.07 -59.41
N TYR A 419 -48.39 -26.05 -59.06
CA TYR A 419 -49.49 -26.65 -59.82
C TYR A 419 -50.20 -25.65 -60.76
N VAL A 420 -49.74 -24.40 -60.81
CA VAL A 420 -50.27 -23.37 -61.72
C VAL A 420 -49.19 -23.00 -62.72
N CYS A 421 -49.46 -23.24 -64.01
CA CYS A 421 -48.58 -22.90 -65.11
C CYS A 421 -48.84 -21.47 -65.63
N THR A 422 -47.78 -20.67 -65.76
CA THR A 422 -47.81 -19.35 -66.36
C THR A 422 -47.34 -19.36 -67.81
N THR A 423 -46.46 -20.30 -68.17
CA THR A 423 -45.87 -20.41 -69.52
C THR A 423 -45.80 -21.87 -69.95
N CYS A 424 -46.45 -22.20 -71.07
CA CYS A 424 -46.46 -23.56 -71.63
C CYS A 424 -45.47 -23.72 -72.79
N GLU A 425 -45.08 -24.96 -73.08
CA GLU A 425 -44.33 -25.31 -74.28
C GLU A 425 -45.17 -25.04 -75.54
N GLU A 426 -44.59 -24.35 -76.52
CA GLU A 426 -45.24 -24.19 -77.83
C GLU A 426 -45.59 -25.57 -78.41
N PRO A 427 -46.83 -25.77 -78.92
CA PRO A 427 -47.85 -24.76 -79.26
C PRO A 427 -48.94 -24.53 -78.18
N HIS A 428 -48.77 -25.03 -76.96
CA HIS A 428 -49.80 -24.94 -75.91
C HIS A 428 -49.84 -23.56 -75.24
N VAL A 429 -51.00 -23.21 -74.66
CA VAL A 429 -51.24 -22.04 -73.83
C VAL A 429 -51.85 -22.45 -72.48
N PRO A 430 -51.64 -21.70 -71.40
CA PRO A 430 -52.24 -22.02 -70.11
C PRO A 430 -53.78 -22.00 -70.17
N SER A 431 -54.41 -22.98 -69.50
CA SER A 431 -55.84 -23.00 -69.19
C SER A 431 -56.22 -21.75 -68.39
N GLY A 432 -57.50 -21.37 -68.38
CA GLY A 432 -57.99 -20.19 -67.65
C GLY A 432 -57.76 -20.22 -66.13
N ASP A 433 -57.50 -21.40 -65.55
CA ASP A 433 -57.08 -21.60 -64.15
C ASP A 433 -55.59 -21.94 -63.99
N GLY A 434 -54.84 -21.98 -65.09
CA GLY A 434 -53.40 -22.28 -65.15
C GLY A 434 -53.04 -23.73 -64.83
N LYS A 435 -54.00 -24.62 -64.53
CA LYS A 435 -53.68 -25.98 -64.05
C LYS A 435 -53.34 -26.97 -65.16
N GLU A 436 -53.54 -26.58 -66.40
CA GLU A 436 -53.29 -27.40 -67.59
C GLU A 436 -52.73 -26.52 -68.71
N CYS A 437 -51.86 -27.08 -69.55
CA CYS A 437 -51.42 -26.48 -70.81
C CYS A 437 -52.26 -27.05 -71.96
N VAL A 438 -53.10 -26.23 -72.56
CA VAL A 438 -54.08 -26.63 -73.58
C VAL A 438 -53.74 -26.03 -74.95
N TRP A 439 -54.29 -26.56 -76.03
CA TRP A 439 -54.11 -25.95 -77.35
C TRP A 439 -54.79 -24.57 -77.44
N PRO A 440 -54.23 -23.60 -78.20
CA PRO A 440 -54.78 -22.26 -78.30
C PRO A 440 -56.19 -22.29 -78.91
N PRO A 441 -57.19 -21.64 -78.29
CA PRO A 441 -58.47 -21.40 -78.93
C PRO A 441 -58.35 -20.25 -79.95
N ASP A 442 -58.91 -20.47 -81.15
CA ASP A 442 -59.15 -19.51 -82.26
C ASP A 442 -57.98 -19.29 -83.26
N GLU A 443 -58.09 -19.36 -84.60
CA GLU A 443 -59.21 -19.36 -85.56
C GLU A 443 -58.91 -20.28 -86.77
N CYS A 444 -59.96 -20.84 -87.38
CA CYS A 444 -59.89 -21.56 -88.65
C CYS A 444 -59.52 -20.59 -89.78
N THR A 445 -58.25 -20.54 -90.20
CA THR A 445 -57.74 -19.55 -91.17
C THR A 445 -57.98 -19.93 -92.64
N ILE A 446 -58.68 -21.04 -92.92
CA ILE A 446 -58.97 -21.50 -94.28
C ILE A 446 -60.13 -20.70 -94.86
N PRO A 447 -59.93 -19.93 -95.94
CA PRO A 447 -61.00 -19.14 -96.56
C PRO A 447 -62.19 -20.01 -96.96
N HIS A 448 -63.41 -19.54 -96.68
CA HIS A 448 -64.68 -20.26 -96.93
C HIS A 448 -64.85 -21.58 -96.17
N CYS A 449 -64.05 -21.83 -95.14
CA CYS A 449 -64.22 -22.96 -94.25
C CYS A 449 -65.16 -22.61 -93.09
N VAL A 450 -66.22 -23.40 -92.93
CA VAL A 450 -67.22 -23.27 -91.85
C VAL A 450 -66.74 -23.98 -90.59
N THR A 451 -66.13 -25.16 -90.74
CA THR A 451 -65.58 -25.92 -89.60
C THR A 451 -64.22 -26.52 -89.94
N CYS A 452 -63.24 -26.29 -89.06
CA CYS A 452 -61.92 -26.93 -89.11
C CYS A 452 -61.87 -28.15 -88.18
N SER A 453 -61.03 -29.13 -88.50
CA SER A 453 -60.82 -30.35 -87.70
C SER A 453 -60.44 -30.03 -86.25
N ASP A 454 -60.90 -30.85 -85.30
CA ASP A 454 -60.57 -30.70 -83.88
C ASP A 454 -59.12 -31.08 -83.55
N TYR A 455 -58.47 -31.86 -84.41
CA TYR A 455 -57.08 -32.30 -84.24
C TYR A 455 -56.08 -31.45 -85.02
N ASP A 456 -56.50 -30.82 -86.11
CA ASP A 456 -55.64 -29.99 -86.96
C ASP A 456 -56.46 -28.85 -87.55
N LYS A 457 -56.30 -27.65 -86.98
CA LYS A 457 -57.04 -26.45 -87.41
C LYS A 457 -56.57 -25.92 -88.79
N SER A 458 -55.62 -26.59 -89.46
CA SER A 458 -55.25 -26.35 -90.87
C SER A 458 -56.00 -27.23 -91.88
N VAL A 459 -56.95 -28.05 -91.42
CA VAL A 459 -57.80 -28.92 -92.26
C VAL A 459 -59.26 -28.52 -92.11
N CYS A 460 -59.91 -28.22 -93.24
CA CYS A 460 -61.34 -27.93 -93.31
C CYS A 460 -62.16 -29.22 -93.39
N VAL A 461 -63.15 -29.37 -92.51
CA VAL A 461 -64.13 -30.47 -92.55
C VAL A 461 -65.42 -30.07 -93.25
N GLU A 462 -65.79 -28.79 -93.25
CA GLU A 462 -66.98 -28.28 -93.94
C GLU A 462 -66.74 -26.90 -94.55
N CYS A 463 -67.04 -26.74 -95.85
CA CYS A 463 -66.90 -25.48 -96.58
C CYS A 463 -68.27 -24.82 -96.83
N GLU A 464 -68.29 -23.50 -97.09
CA GLU A 464 -69.49 -22.77 -97.48
C GLU A 464 -70.03 -23.30 -98.83
N PRO A 465 -71.32 -23.69 -98.94
CA PRO A 465 -71.89 -24.12 -100.23
C PRO A 465 -71.79 -23.03 -101.30
N PRO A 466 -71.42 -23.33 -102.56
CA PRO A 466 -71.31 -24.66 -103.18
C PRO A 466 -69.91 -25.30 -103.14
N LEU A 467 -69.00 -24.84 -102.26
CA LEU A 467 -67.63 -25.35 -102.15
C LEU A 467 -67.56 -26.61 -101.29
N TYR A 468 -66.53 -27.42 -101.52
CA TYR A 468 -66.23 -28.64 -100.76
C TYR A 468 -64.72 -28.74 -100.49
N PRO A 469 -64.29 -29.45 -99.42
CA PRO A 469 -62.87 -29.64 -99.15
C PRO A 469 -62.20 -30.42 -100.29
N ASP A 470 -61.11 -29.88 -100.85
CA ASP A 470 -60.36 -30.55 -101.93
C ASP A 470 -59.68 -31.82 -101.39
N PRO A 471 -60.09 -33.03 -101.85
CA PRO A 471 -59.48 -34.28 -101.40
C PRO A 471 -58.01 -34.40 -101.79
N SER A 472 -57.61 -33.77 -102.90
CA SER A 472 -56.25 -33.79 -103.44
C SER A 472 -55.27 -33.01 -102.56
N GLN A 473 -55.79 -32.02 -101.84
CA GLN A 473 -55.04 -31.17 -100.91
C GLN A 473 -55.37 -31.48 -99.44
N TYR A 474 -55.93 -32.66 -99.15
CA TYR A 474 -56.25 -33.10 -97.79
C TYR A 474 -57.11 -32.08 -97.01
N GLY A 475 -58.06 -31.43 -97.68
CA GLY A 475 -58.97 -30.46 -97.05
C GLY A 475 -58.34 -29.13 -96.65
N LYS A 476 -57.14 -28.81 -97.15
CA LYS A 476 -56.47 -27.52 -96.88
C LYS A 476 -57.06 -26.34 -97.66
N VAL A 477 -57.93 -26.59 -98.63
CA VAL A 477 -58.64 -25.57 -99.42
C VAL A 477 -60.06 -26.02 -99.73
N CYS A 478 -60.96 -25.06 -99.91
CA CYS A 478 -62.34 -25.25 -100.36
C CYS A 478 -62.43 -24.96 -101.87
N GLU A 479 -62.83 -25.93 -102.68
CA GLU A 479 -62.99 -25.79 -104.14
C GLU A 479 -64.36 -26.28 -104.63
N CYS A 480 -64.79 -25.86 -105.82
CA CYS A 480 -66.03 -26.33 -106.44
C CYS A 480 -65.96 -27.84 -106.69
N GLN A 481 -66.99 -28.59 -106.28
CA GLN A 481 -66.97 -30.06 -106.42
C GLN A 481 -66.78 -30.49 -107.86
N HIS A 482 -67.60 -29.98 -108.79
CA HIS A 482 -67.61 -30.35 -110.20
C HIS A 482 -67.84 -29.11 -111.08
N CYS A 483 -66.99 -28.91 -112.08
CA CYS A 483 -67.11 -27.90 -113.14
C CYS A 483 -68.01 -28.32 -114.30
N ASP A 484 -68.72 -29.43 -114.15
CA ASP A 484 -69.26 -30.24 -115.26
C ASP A 484 -70.36 -29.56 -116.07
N TYR A 485 -70.95 -28.48 -115.55
CA TYR A 485 -71.93 -27.68 -116.27
C TYR A 485 -71.30 -26.79 -117.36
N ILE A 486 -69.98 -26.61 -117.34
CA ILE A 486 -69.23 -25.89 -118.37
C ILE A 486 -68.43 -26.89 -119.22
N GLN A 487 -68.88 -27.13 -120.45
CA GLN A 487 -68.21 -28.08 -121.33
C GLN A 487 -66.76 -27.67 -121.57
N GLY A 488 -65.84 -28.61 -121.35
CA GLY A 488 -64.41 -28.37 -121.58
C GLY A 488 -63.69 -27.56 -120.49
N CYS A 489 -64.33 -27.25 -119.37
CA CYS A 489 -63.67 -26.55 -118.26
C CYS A 489 -62.85 -27.50 -117.36
N GLU A 490 -61.65 -27.07 -116.99
CA GLU A 490 -60.74 -27.72 -116.03
C GLU A 490 -60.83 -27.08 -114.63
N LYS A 491 -60.93 -25.74 -114.54
CA LYS A 491 -61.07 -25.01 -113.27
C LYS A 491 -62.09 -23.89 -113.40
N CYS A 492 -63.03 -23.83 -112.45
CA CYS A 492 -64.09 -22.81 -112.38
C CYS A 492 -63.79 -21.77 -111.32
N ASP A 493 -64.50 -20.64 -111.43
CA ASP A 493 -64.46 -19.58 -110.43
C ASP A 493 -65.10 -20.08 -109.12
N PRO A 494 -64.39 -20.02 -107.98
CA PRO A 494 -64.93 -20.47 -106.70
C PRO A 494 -66.10 -19.62 -106.19
N GLU A 495 -66.33 -18.40 -106.69
CA GLU A 495 -67.47 -17.58 -106.25
C GLU A 495 -68.81 -18.01 -106.84
N ASP A 496 -68.82 -18.56 -108.06
CA ASP A 496 -70.06 -18.90 -108.77
C ASP A 496 -70.14 -20.35 -109.28
N CYS A 497 -69.02 -21.09 -109.26
CA CYS A 497 -68.84 -22.43 -109.84
C CYS A 497 -69.41 -22.61 -111.26
N SER A 498 -69.62 -21.50 -111.97
CA SER A 498 -70.38 -21.40 -113.23
C SER A 498 -69.63 -20.60 -114.30
N THR A 499 -68.49 -19.99 -113.94
CA THR A 499 -67.56 -19.31 -114.84
C THR A 499 -66.29 -20.13 -114.97
N CYS A 500 -65.84 -20.39 -116.20
CA CYS A 500 -64.59 -21.12 -116.41
C CYS A 500 -63.38 -20.19 -116.28
N LEU A 501 -62.41 -20.57 -115.45
CA LEU A 501 -61.12 -19.89 -115.32
C LEU A 501 -60.02 -20.56 -116.15
N LYS A 502 -60.11 -21.88 -116.36
CA LYS A 502 -59.14 -22.66 -117.13
C LYS A 502 -59.84 -23.77 -117.90
N CYS A 503 -59.63 -23.83 -119.21
CA CYS A 503 -60.14 -24.92 -120.05
C CYS A 503 -59.19 -26.12 -120.07
N LYS A 504 -59.73 -27.30 -120.38
CA LYS A 504 -58.96 -28.52 -120.68
C LYS A 504 -58.05 -28.29 -121.89
N GLU A 505 -56.94 -29.02 -121.93
CA GLU A 505 -55.90 -28.87 -122.95
C GLU A 505 -56.47 -28.97 -124.38
N GLY A 506 -56.14 -27.98 -125.21
CA GLY A 506 -56.63 -27.89 -126.61
C GLY A 506 -57.87 -27.02 -126.83
N LEU A 507 -58.45 -26.43 -125.77
CA LEU A 507 -59.59 -25.50 -125.84
C LEU A 507 -59.17 -24.07 -125.44
N VAL A 508 -59.91 -23.06 -125.92
CA VAL A 508 -59.74 -21.65 -125.54
C VAL A 508 -61.02 -21.12 -124.90
N LEU A 509 -60.89 -20.23 -123.92
CA LEU A 509 -62.02 -19.56 -123.28
C LEU A 509 -62.81 -18.77 -124.32
N SER A 510 -64.13 -18.99 -124.35
CA SER A 510 -65.05 -18.14 -125.08
C SER A 510 -65.23 -16.79 -124.38
N ASP A 511 -65.69 -15.79 -125.14
CA ASP A 511 -65.86 -14.41 -124.64
C ASP A 511 -66.84 -14.33 -123.45
N ASP A 512 -67.79 -15.27 -123.33
CA ASP A 512 -68.75 -15.34 -122.23
C ASP A 512 -68.31 -16.25 -121.06
N LYS A 513 -67.18 -16.95 -121.21
CA LYS A 513 -66.59 -17.90 -120.25
C LYS A 513 -67.54 -19.03 -119.80
N LYS A 514 -68.59 -19.31 -120.56
CA LYS A 514 -69.67 -20.26 -120.20
C LYS A 514 -69.87 -21.40 -121.22
N SER A 515 -69.31 -21.32 -122.42
CA SER A 515 -69.24 -22.43 -123.38
C SER A 515 -68.30 -22.17 -124.54
#